data_AF-N1RL03-F1
#
_entry.id   AF-N1RL03-F1
#
_cell.length_a   1.000
_cell.length_b   1.000
_cell.length_c   1.000
_cell.angle_alpha   90.00
_cell.angle_beta   90.00
_cell.angle_gamma   90.00
#
_symmetry.space_group_name_H-M   'P 1'
#
loop_
_entity.id
_entity.type
_entity.pdbx_description
1 polymer ?
#
loop_
_entity_poly.entity_id
_entity_poly.type
_entity_poly.pdbx_seq_one_letter_code
_entity_poly.pdbx_strand_id
1 'polypeptide(L)'
;MKIINANYGLYASQLRDLIQGSQSMIHISTDLWTSPHRHAMLAVCAQWVDYNYALRKALLGLPECPFSHSGEAQAALIVEVLRNFDILRVGYHTGDNATSNNTCLEALSEKLKAELQVCLSPS
;
A
#
# COMPACT_ATOMS: atom_id res chain seq x y z
N MET A 1 14.12 21.93 -4.50
CA MET A 1 13.28 20.73 -4.35
C MET A 1 12.76 20.19 -5.71
N LYS A 2 13.57 20.18 -6.79
CA LYS A 2 13.17 19.61 -8.10
C LYS A 2 13.78 18.22 -8.35
N ILE A 3 14.99 17.97 -7.83
CA ILE A 3 15.74 16.72 -8.05
C ILE A 3 15.15 15.54 -7.26
N ILE A 4 14.74 15.76 -6.00
CA ILE A 4 14.12 14.70 -5.17
C ILE A 4 12.81 14.21 -5.80
N ASN A 5 11.97 15.12 -6.32
CA ASN A 5 10.72 14.76 -6.97
C ASN A 5 10.94 14.04 -8.31
N ALA A 6 11.94 14.46 -9.10
CA ALA A 6 12.28 13.78 -10.35
C ALA A 6 12.79 12.35 -10.11
N ASN A 7 13.67 12.17 -9.11
CA ASN A 7 14.15 10.84 -8.72
C ASN A 7 13.02 9.97 -8.18
N TYR A 8 12.14 10.53 -7.34
CA TYR A 8 10.96 9.82 -6.86
C TYR A 8 10.06 9.34 -8.02
N GLY A 9 9.77 10.20 -8.98
CA GLY A 9 8.98 9.84 -10.16
C GLY A 9 9.61 8.70 -10.97
N LEU A 10 10.93 8.75 -11.18
CA LEU A 10 11.67 7.69 -11.87
C LEU A 10 11.63 6.36 -11.11
N TYR A 11 11.85 6.37 -9.79
CA TYR A 11 11.78 5.16 -8.99
C TYR A 11 10.37 4.60 -8.93
N ALA A 12 9.34 5.45 -8.83
CA ALA A 12 7.95 5.04 -8.84
C ALA A 12 7.57 4.38 -10.18
N SER A 13 8.01 4.92 -11.32
CA SER A 13 7.75 4.29 -12.63
C SER A 13 8.45 2.94 -12.76
N GLN A 14 9.72 2.83 -12.34
CA GLN A 14 10.44 1.56 -12.35
C GLN A 14 9.79 0.50 -11.44
N LEU A 15 9.35 0.91 -10.25
CA LEU A 15 8.62 0.02 -9.34
C LEU A 15 7.29 -0.43 -9.95
N ARG A 16 6.56 0.48 -10.62
CA ARG A 16 5.34 0.11 -11.35
C ARG A 16 5.63 -0.98 -12.38
N ASP A 17 6.65 -0.81 -13.21
CA ASP A 17 7.02 -1.81 -14.22
C ASP A 17 7.38 -3.17 -13.60
N LEU A 18 8.15 -3.17 -12.50
CA LEU A 18 8.52 -4.39 -11.78
C LEU A 18 7.32 -5.11 -11.16
N ILE A 19 6.34 -4.35 -10.67
CA ILE A 19 5.10 -4.88 -10.09
C ILE A 19 4.20 -5.46 -11.17
N GLN A 20 4.08 -4.79 -12.33
CA GLN A 20 3.31 -5.29 -13.46
C GLN A 20 3.92 -6.57 -14.06
N GLY A 21 5.24 -6.74 -13.99
CA GLY A 21 5.95 -7.97 -14.39
C GLY A 21 5.93 -9.10 -13.35
N SER A 22 5.20 -8.96 -12.25
CA SER A 22 5.16 -9.96 -11.18
C SER A 22 4.50 -11.27 -11.60
N GLN A 23 5.03 -12.38 -11.07
CA GLN A 23 4.49 -13.73 -11.29
C GLN A 23 3.46 -14.11 -10.21
N SER A 24 3.57 -13.54 -9.01
CA SER A 24 2.64 -13.79 -7.90
C SER A 24 1.54 -12.72 -7.79
N MET A 25 0.64 -12.91 -6.81
CA MET A 25 -0.14 -11.80 -6.25
C MET A 25 0.80 -10.81 -5.54
N ILE A 26 0.34 -9.57 -5.37
CA ILE A 26 1.04 -8.53 -4.62
C ILE A 26 0.51 -8.53 -3.19
N HIS A 27 1.37 -8.86 -2.23
CA HIS A 27 1.03 -8.83 -0.81
C HIS A 27 1.38 -7.45 -0.25
N ILE A 28 0.47 -6.88 0.54
CA ILE A 28 0.60 -5.53 1.09
C ILE A 28 0.86 -5.62 2.58
N SER A 29 1.76 -4.80 3.09
CA SER A 29 1.92 -4.59 4.52
C SER A 29 1.86 -3.12 4.86
N THR A 30 1.20 -2.78 5.97
CA THR A 30 1.05 -1.41 6.43
C THR A 30 1.52 -1.24 7.87
N ASP A 31 2.07 -0.06 8.13
CA ASP A 31 2.55 0.34 9.45
C ASP A 31 2.20 1.82 9.68
N LEU A 32 1.48 2.11 10.75
CA LEU A 32 1.03 3.45 11.10
C LEU A 32 1.75 3.91 12.36
N TRP A 33 2.52 4.97 12.26
CA TRP A 33 3.17 5.57 13.43
C TRP A 33 3.01 7.08 13.47
N THR A 34 3.07 7.62 14.67
CA THR A 34 3.17 9.08 14.88
C THR A 34 4.63 9.47 14.90
N SER A 35 5.05 10.28 13.93
CA SER A 35 6.40 10.85 13.89
C SER A 35 6.67 11.75 15.10
N PRO A 36 7.94 12.02 15.45
CA PRO A 36 8.30 12.94 16.53
C PRO A 36 7.70 14.36 16.39
N HIS A 37 7.33 14.73 15.17
CA HIS A 37 6.70 16.01 14.82
C HIS A 37 5.16 15.96 14.85
N ARG A 38 4.57 14.91 15.43
CA ARG A 38 3.11 14.69 15.55
C ARG A 38 2.36 14.49 14.24
N HIS A 39 3.06 14.20 13.14
CA HIS A 39 2.45 13.76 11.90
C HIS A 39 2.27 12.25 11.93
N ALA A 40 1.05 11.76 11.66
CA ALA A 40 0.79 10.34 11.53
C ALA A 40 1.18 9.88 10.12
N MET A 41 2.08 8.91 10.03
CA MET A 41 2.64 8.43 8.77
C MET A 41 2.20 6.98 8.57
N LEU A 42 1.67 6.68 7.39
CA LEU A 42 1.27 5.33 7.01
C LEU A 42 2.27 4.80 5.98
N ALA A 43 3.13 3.86 6.36
CA ALA A 43 3.90 3.13 5.36
C ALA A 43 3.01 2.12 4.65
N VAL A 44 3.09 2.10 3.32
CA VAL A 44 2.47 1.08 2.47
C VAL A 44 3.58 0.35 1.73
N CYS A 45 3.82 -0.89 2.13
CA CYS A 45 4.83 -1.77 1.54
C CYS A 45 4.16 -2.84 0.68
N ALA A 46 4.87 -3.29 -0.36
CA ALA A 46 4.47 -4.40 -1.20
C ALA A 46 5.54 -5.48 -1.26
N GLN A 47 5.10 -6.73 -1.38
CA GLN A 47 5.94 -7.91 -1.57
C GLN A 47 5.37 -8.76 -2.71
N TRP A 48 6.26 -9.24 -3.59
CA TRP A 48 5.88 -10.04 -4.75
C TRP A 48 7.03 -10.93 -5.21
N VAL A 49 6.72 -11.91 -6.06
CA VAL A 49 7.70 -12.74 -6.77
C VAL A 49 7.88 -12.20 -8.18
N ASP A 50 9.12 -11.92 -8.56
CA ASP A 50 9.46 -11.45 -9.90
C ASP A 50 9.61 -12.59 -10.94
N TYR A 51 9.93 -12.24 -12.18
CA TYR A 51 10.15 -13.19 -13.27
C TYR A 51 11.33 -14.15 -13.06
N ASN A 52 12.26 -13.81 -12.17
CA ASN A 52 13.38 -14.67 -11.76
C ASN A 52 13.03 -15.56 -10.56
N TYR A 53 11.74 -15.62 -10.19
CA TYR A 53 11.26 -16.31 -8.99
C TYR A 53 11.90 -15.80 -7.69
N ALA A 54 12.39 -14.57 -7.68
CA ALA A 54 12.97 -13.95 -6.50
C ALA A 54 11.91 -13.15 -5.74
N LEU A 55 11.90 -13.29 -4.41
CA LEU A 55 11.08 -12.47 -3.53
C LEU A 55 11.60 -11.02 -3.54
N ARG A 56 10.71 -10.09 -3.87
CA ARG A 56 10.95 -8.64 -3.88
C ARG A 56 10.10 -7.95 -2.82
N LYS A 57 10.60 -6.82 -2.35
CA LYS A 57 9.89 -5.93 -1.42
C LYS A 57 10.19 -4.48 -1.75
N ALA A 58 9.20 -3.60 -1.61
CA ALA A 58 9.39 -2.16 -1.78
C ALA A 58 8.40 -1.37 -0.91
N LEU A 59 8.84 -0.18 -0.47
CA LEU A 59 7.94 0.84 0.07
C LEU A 59 7.31 1.57 -1.11
N LEU A 60 5.99 1.48 -1.25
CA LEU A 60 5.23 2.12 -2.33
C LEU A 60 4.89 3.57 -2.00
N GLY A 61 4.57 3.84 -0.74
CA GLY A 61 4.17 5.17 -0.30
C GLY A 61 4.36 5.36 1.18
N LEU A 62 4.52 6.63 1.56
CA LEU A 62 4.52 7.10 2.94
C LEU A 62 3.57 8.31 3.09
N PRO A 63 2.26 8.16 2.81
CA PRO A 63 1.32 9.24 2.99
C PRO A 63 1.16 9.65 4.45
N GLU A 64 0.80 10.92 4.65
CA GLU A 64 0.33 11.42 5.93
C GLU A 64 -1.13 11.02 6.15
N CYS A 65 -1.43 10.44 7.30
CA CYS A 65 -2.78 10.13 7.74
C CYS A 65 -3.33 11.32 8.53
N PRO A 66 -4.28 12.11 7.99
CA PRO A 66 -4.85 13.23 8.72
C PRO A 66 -5.63 12.75 9.96
N PHE A 67 -5.76 13.67 10.93
CA PHE A 67 -6.14 13.55 12.35
C PHE A 67 -7.17 12.49 12.82
N SER A 68 -7.98 11.87 11.96
CA SER A 68 -8.98 10.89 12.42
C SER A 68 -8.38 9.53 12.77
N HIS A 69 -7.16 9.20 12.30
CA HIS A 69 -6.53 7.86 12.41
C HIS A 69 -7.48 6.69 12.08
N SER A 70 -8.61 6.96 11.43
CA SER A 70 -9.69 6.01 11.31
C SER A 70 -9.32 4.95 10.28
N GLY A 71 -9.88 3.76 10.42
CA GLY A 71 -9.62 2.68 9.47
C GLY A 71 -9.97 3.09 8.04
N GLU A 72 -11.03 3.88 7.86
CA GLU A 72 -11.47 4.38 6.56
C GLU A 72 -10.49 5.36 5.93
N ALA A 73 -9.88 6.24 6.74
CA ALA A 73 -8.87 7.18 6.27
C ALA A 73 -7.60 6.43 5.82
N GLN A 74 -7.18 5.44 6.60
CA GLN A 74 -6.06 4.58 6.24
C GLN A 74 -6.36 3.78 4.96
N ALA A 75 -7.54 3.16 4.87
CA ALA A 75 -7.96 2.40 3.69
C ALA A 75 -7.99 3.27 2.43
N ALA A 76 -8.47 4.52 2.52
CA ALA A 76 -8.45 5.46 1.39
C ALA A 76 -7.02 5.75 0.91
N LEU A 77 -6.08 5.99 1.83
CA LEU A 77 -4.67 6.22 1.50
C LEU A 77 -4.02 4.98 0.87
N ILE A 78 -4.31 3.78 1.39
CA ILE A 78 -3.81 2.53 0.82
C ILE A 78 -4.31 2.36 -0.62
N VAL A 79 -5.62 2.56 -0.86
CA VAL A 79 -6.20 2.46 -2.21
C VAL A 79 -5.58 3.47 -3.17
N GLU A 80 -5.32 4.70 -2.73
CA GLU A 80 -4.63 5.70 -3.55
C GLU A 80 -3.22 5.24 -3.92
N VAL A 81 -2.46 4.71 -2.96
CA VAL A 81 -1.13 4.15 -3.24
C VAL A 81 -1.23 2.98 -4.22
N LEU A 82 -2.14 2.03 -4.03
CA LEU A 82 -2.31 0.90 -4.96
C LEU A 82 -2.65 1.35 -6.38
N ARG A 83 -3.51 2.37 -6.51
CA ARG A 83 -3.85 3.00 -7.80
C ARG A 83 -2.62 3.65 -8.45
N ASN A 84 -1.75 4.27 -7.67
CA ASN A 84 -0.50 4.86 -8.16
C ASN A 84 0.54 3.84 -8.65
N PHE A 85 0.28 2.54 -8.53
CA PHE A 85 1.13 1.48 -9.09
C PHE A 85 0.35 0.50 -9.99
N ASP A 86 -0.90 0.82 -10.35
CA ASP A 86 -1.82 -0.04 -11.09
C ASP A 86 -1.96 -1.45 -10.49
N ILE A 87 -1.98 -1.55 -9.16
CA ILE A 87 -2.06 -2.84 -8.47
C ILE A 87 -3.53 -3.29 -8.44
N LEU A 88 -3.84 -4.28 -9.26
CA LEU A 88 -5.17 -4.93 -9.32
C LEU A 88 -5.16 -6.36 -8.75
N ARG A 89 -4.01 -6.84 -8.26
CA ARG A 89 -3.83 -8.26 -7.88
C ARG A 89 -3.37 -8.40 -6.44
N VAL A 90 -4.18 -7.94 -5.50
CA VAL A 90 -3.82 -7.96 -4.08
C VAL A 90 -4.02 -9.35 -3.46
N GLY A 91 -2.97 -9.88 -2.85
CA GLY A 91 -2.99 -11.15 -2.11
C GLY A 91 -3.43 -10.95 -0.67
N TYR A 92 -2.47 -10.98 0.24
CA TYR A 92 -2.70 -10.75 1.67
C TYR A 92 -2.39 -9.31 2.05
N HIS A 93 -3.11 -8.81 3.05
CA HIS A 93 -2.76 -7.58 3.74
C HIS A 93 -2.32 -7.91 5.16
N THR A 94 -1.15 -7.42 5.58
CA THR A 94 -0.67 -7.52 6.96
C THR A 94 -0.54 -6.13 7.57
N GLY A 95 -0.91 -5.99 8.83
CA GLY A 95 -0.73 -4.76 9.61
C GLY A 95 -0.12 -5.07 10.96
N ASP A 96 0.19 -4.05 11.74
CA ASP A 96 0.55 -4.21 13.16
C ASP A 96 -0.68 -4.62 14.00
N ASN A 97 -0.51 -4.86 15.30
CA ASN A 97 -1.62 -5.29 16.18
C ASN A 97 -2.38 -4.08 16.75
N ALA A 98 -2.84 -3.18 15.89
CA ALA A 98 -3.64 -2.01 16.25
C ALA A 98 -5.13 -2.27 16.02
N THR A 99 -5.99 -1.83 16.95
CA THR A 99 -7.46 -2.02 16.85
C THR A 99 -8.05 -1.35 15.60
N SER A 100 -7.45 -0.26 15.13
CA SER A 100 -7.83 0.43 13.89
C SER A 100 -7.55 -0.39 12.63
N ASN A 101 -6.74 -1.45 12.70
CA ASN A 101 -6.43 -2.27 11.53
C ASN A 101 -7.59 -3.16 11.12
N ASN A 102 -8.44 -3.60 12.06
CA ASN A 102 -9.62 -4.37 11.71
C ASN A 102 -10.63 -3.53 10.92
N THR A 103 -10.91 -2.30 11.36
CA THR A 103 -11.78 -1.37 10.64
C THR A 103 -11.14 -0.90 9.32
N CYS A 104 -9.82 -0.76 9.28
CA CYS A 104 -9.07 -0.47 8.05
C CYS A 104 -9.21 -1.61 7.03
N LEU A 105 -9.03 -2.85 7.44
CA LEU A 105 -9.16 -4.04 6.60
C LEU A 105 -10.57 -4.21 6.04
N GLU A 106 -11.60 -3.98 6.86
CA GLU A 106 -13.00 -4.01 6.43
C GLU A 106 -13.26 -2.94 5.36
N ALA A 107 -12.91 -1.69 5.64
CA ALA A 107 -13.07 -0.58 4.69
C ALA A 107 -12.23 -0.78 3.41
N LEU A 108 -11.03 -1.36 3.53
CA LEU A 108 -10.16 -1.67 2.40
C LEU A 108 -10.79 -2.77 1.53
N SER A 109 -11.32 -3.83 2.12
CA SER A 109 -11.98 -4.92 1.37
C SER A 109 -13.18 -4.40 0.58
N GLU A 110 -14.00 -3.54 1.19
CA GLU A 110 -15.14 -2.91 0.50
C GLU A 110 -14.69 -2.04 -0.68
N LYS A 111 -13.70 -1.18 -0.48
CA LYS A 111 -13.16 -0.29 -1.52
C LYS A 111 -12.53 -1.08 -2.67
N LEU A 112 -11.76 -2.13 -2.37
CA LEU A 112 -11.12 -2.94 -3.40
C LEU A 112 -12.12 -3.73 -4.24
N LYS A 113 -13.20 -4.23 -3.63
CA LYS A 113 -14.31 -4.88 -4.35
C LYS A 113 -15.05 -3.89 -5.23
N ALA A 114 -15.35 -2.69 -4.71
CA ALA A 114 -16.11 -1.68 -5.43
C ALA A 114 -15.31 -1.01 -6.56
N GLU A 115 -14.03 -0.73 -6.34
CA GLU A 115 -13.23 0.11 -7.23
C GLU A 115 -12.31 -0.67 -8.16
N LEU A 116 -11.74 -1.79 -7.70
CA LEU A 116 -10.70 -2.53 -8.44
C LEU A 116 -11.13 -3.94 -8.86
N GLN A 117 -12.36 -4.36 -8.54
CA GLN A 117 -12.88 -5.72 -8.74
C GLN A 117 -11.99 -6.82 -8.10
N VAL A 118 -11.25 -6.46 -7.05
CA VAL A 118 -10.34 -7.38 -6.34
C VAL A 118 -11.03 -7.95 -5.12
N CYS A 119 -11.04 -9.28 -4.99
CA CYS A 119 -11.54 -9.95 -3.79
C CYS A 119 -10.38 -10.19 -2.81
N LEU A 120 -10.27 -9.34 -1.79
CA LEU A 120 -9.32 -9.51 -0.69
C LEU A 120 -10.03 -10.25 0.45
N SER A 121 -9.58 -11.47 0.76
CA SER A 121 -10.10 -12.26 1.87
C SER A 121 -9.47 -11.75 3.17
N PRO A 122 -10.24 -11.23 4.15
CA PRO A 122 -9.71 -10.93 5.47
C PRO A 122 -9.37 -12.27 6.15
N SER A 123 -8.10 -12.46 6.50
CA SER A 123 -7.62 -13.60 7.29
C SER A 123 -7.52 -13.22 8.76
#